data_AF-A0A8R1DWS1-F1
#
_entry.id   AF-A0A8R1DWS1-F1
#
_cell.length_a   1.000
_cell.length_b   1.000
_cell.length_c   1.000
_cell.angle_alpha   90.00
_cell.angle_beta   90.00
_cell.angle_gamma   90.00
#
_symmetry.space_group_name_H-M   'P 1'
#
loop_
_entity.id
_entity.type
_entity.pdbx_description
1 polymer ?
#
loop_
_entity_poly.entity_id
_entity_poly.type
_entity_poly.pdbx_seq_one_letter_code
_entity_poly.pdbx_strand_id
1 'polypeptide(L)'
;MLLSAFLLSCSFLDDLQIVSRLSFFNAISHLVVNLIMILYCLAHVSEWQFSSITFSLRINTLPTIIGMVVFGYTSHIFLPNLEGNMSNPAEFGWMLKWSHVAAAIFKVVFGMLGFLTFGELTQQEISNSLPNQSF
;
A
#
# COMPACT_ATOMS: atom_id res chain seq x y z
N MET A 1 -8.76 -12.39 19.63
CA MET A 1 -10.03 -13.14 19.78
C MET A 1 -11.26 -12.36 19.30
N LEU A 2 -11.44 -11.08 19.67
CA LEU A 2 -12.56 -10.26 19.15
C LEU A 2 -12.46 -9.95 17.65
N LEU A 3 -11.27 -9.53 17.17
CA LEU A 3 -11.02 -9.24 15.75
C LEU A 3 -11.24 -10.46 14.84
N SER A 4 -10.79 -11.64 15.27
CA SER A 4 -10.99 -12.89 14.56
C SER A 4 -12.46 -13.29 14.47
N ALA A 5 -13.27 -13.02 15.51
CA ALA A 5 -14.70 -13.27 15.47
C ALA A 5 -15.44 -12.32 14.50
N PHE A 6 -14.98 -11.06 14.44
CA PHE A 6 -15.52 -10.08 13.50
C PHE A 6 -15.16 -10.42 12.05
N LEU A 7 -13.91 -10.81 11.80
CA LEU A 7 -13.46 -11.27 10.48
C LEU A 7 -14.17 -12.55 10.03
N LEU A 8 -14.42 -13.48 10.96
CA LEU A 8 -15.20 -14.68 10.67
C LEU A 8 -16.65 -14.32 10.31
N SER A 9 -17.25 -13.35 10.99
CA SER A 9 -18.57 -12.82 10.60
C SER A 9 -18.54 -12.20 9.21
N CYS A 10 -17.46 -11.52 8.83
CA CYS A 10 -17.28 -11.01 7.47
C CYS A 10 -17.24 -12.10 6.39
N SER A 11 -16.83 -13.34 6.73
CA SER A 11 -16.86 -14.47 5.81
C SER A 11 -18.27 -14.98 5.49
N PHE A 12 -19.26 -14.63 6.31
CA PHE A 12 -20.68 -14.99 6.11
C PHE A 12 -21.48 -13.87 5.45
N LEU A 13 -20.84 -12.76 5.04
CA LEU A 13 -21.51 -11.76 4.22
C LEU A 13 -21.63 -12.26 2.78
N ASP A 14 -22.84 -12.66 2.43
CA ASP A 14 -23.20 -13.07 1.06
C ASP A 14 -23.30 -11.88 0.09
N ASP A 15 -23.41 -10.65 0.61
CA ASP A 15 -23.59 -9.44 -0.20
C ASP A 15 -22.27 -8.68 -0.43
N LEU A 16 -21.78 -8.76 -1.67
CA LEU A 16 -20.58 -8.05 -2.14
C LEU A 16 -20.71 -6.53 -2.03
N GLN A 17 -21.92 -5.96 -1.97
CA GLN A 17 -22.11 -4.52 -1.85
C GLN A 17 -21.71 -3.99 -0.48
N ILE A 18 -21.93 -4.77 0.60
CA ILE A 18 -21.49 -4.40 1.95
C ILE A 18 -19.97 -4.51 2.06
N VAL A 19 -19.39 -5.58 1.50
CA VAL A 19 -17.94 -5.77 1.43
C VAL A 19 -17.27 -4.64 0.64
N SER A 20 -17.88 -4.22 -0.48
CA SER A 20 -17.42 -3.09 -1.29
C SER A 20 -17.41 -1.78 -0.49
N ARG A 21 -18.46 -1.49 0.28
CA ARG A 21 -18.52 -0.29 1.14
C ARG A 21 -17.45 -0.30 2.24
N LEU A 22 -17.23 -1.45 2.90
CA LEU A 22 -16.16 -1.61 3.88
C LEU A 22 -14.78 -1.39 3.25
N SER A 23 -14.54 -1.99 2.09
CA SER A 23 -13.30 -1.80 1.31
C SER A 23 -13.11 -0.34 0.91
N PHE A 24 -14.19 0.36 0.54
CA PHE A 24 -14.16 1.78 0.21
C PHE A 24 -13.75 2.65 1.41
N PHE A 25 -14.32 2.43 2.60
CA PHE A 25 -13.88 3.15 3.80
C PHE A 25 -12.43 2.84 4.18
N ASN A 26 -12.00 1.59 4.04
CA ASN A 26 -10.61 1.20 4.23
C ASN A 26 -9.68 1.97 3.27
N ALA A 27 -10.05 2.05 1.98
CA ALA A 27 -9.30 2.80 0.98
C ALA A 27 -9.20 4.30 1.33
N ILE A 28 -10.29 4.92 1.78
CA ILE A 28 -10.28 6.32 2.26
C ILE A 28 -9.33 6.48 3.44
N SER A 29 -9.39 5.58 4.43
CA SER A 29 -8.50 5.62 5.60
C SER A 29 -7.03 5.55 5.18
N HIS A 30 -6.68 4.61 4.30
CA HIS A 30 -5.32 4.52 3.75
C HIS A 30 -4.90 5.77 2.99
N LEU A 31 -5.81 6.37 2.22
CA LEU A 31 -5.53 7.61 1.49
C LEU A 31 -5.23 8.77 2.46
N VAL A 32 -6.00 8.91 3.54
CA VAL A 32 -5.79 9.94 4.56
C VAL A 32 -4.45 9.74 5.27
N VAL A 33 -4.15 8.53 5.74
CA VAL A 33 -2.88 8.23 6.43
C VAL A 33 -1.69 8.51 5.51
N ASN A 34 -1.74 8.04 4.26
CA ASN A 34 -0.66 8.29 3.32
C ASN A 34 -0.50 9.77 2.98
N LEU A 35 -1.61 10.51 2.87
CA LEU A 35 -1.56 11.95 2.64
C LEU A 35 -0.87 12.67 3.80
N ILE A 36 -1.22 12.34 5.05
CA ILE A 36 -0.56 12.90 6.24
C ILE A 36 0.94 12.58 6.23
N MET A 37 1.30 11.34 5.90
CA MET A 37 2.70 10.93 5.79
C MET A 37 3.46 11.72 4.72
N ILE A 38 2.85 11.93 3.54
CA ILE A 38 3.46 12.73 2.48
C ILE A 38 3.64 14.19 2.95
N LEU A 39 2.63 14.78 3.59
CA LEU A 39 2.73 16.14 4.13
C LEU A 39 3.85 16.25 5.17
N TYR A 40 4.00 15.25 6.05
CA TYR A 40 5.11 15.19 7.01
C TYR A 40 6.48 15.14 6.32
N CYS A 41 6.62 14.27 5.30
CA CYS A 41 7.86 14.14 4.53
C CYS A 41 8.20 15.44 3.77
N LEU A 42 7.20 16.13 3.22
CA LEU A 42 7.36 17.42 2.53
C LEU A 42 7.71 18.55 3.50
N ALA A 43 7.18 18.54 4.73
CA ALA A 43 7.54 19.52 5.74
C ALA A 43 9.03 19.43 6.15
N HIS A 44 9.62 18.22 6.09
CA HIS A 44 11.03 17.97 6.38
C HIS A 44 11.92 17.90 5.13
N VAL A 45 11.51 18.53 4.02
CA VAL A 45 12.25 18.50 2.74
C VAL A 45 13.69 19.03 2.85
N SER A 46 13.96 19.95 3.79
CA SER A 46 15.31 20.49 4.02
C SER A 46 16.29 19.47 4.59
N GLU A 47 15.79 18.40 5.20
CA GLU A 47 16.59 17.36 5.86
C GLU A 47 16.80 16.12 4.96
N TRP A 48 16.32 16.16 3.72
CA TRP A 48 16.37 15.01 2.82
C TRP A 48 17.81 14.58 2.51
N GLN A 49 18.10 13.30 2.80
CA GLN A 49 19.43 12.73 2.65
C GLN A 49 19.63 12.10 1.27
N PHE A 50 19.78 12.93 0.23
CA PHE A 50 20.04 12.45 -1.14
C PHE A 50 21.35 11.67 -1.29
N SER A 51 22.36 11.95 -0.46
CA SER A 51 23.66 11.28 -0.50
C SER A 51 23.63 9.85 0.04
N SER A 52 22.61 9.47 0.81
CA SER A 52 22.48 8.16 1.44
C SER A 52 21.81 7.11 0.53
N ILE A 53 21.42 7.50 -0.68
CA ILE A 53 20.81 6.60 -1.67
C ILE A 53 21.86 5.59 -2.13
N THR A 54 21.80 4.39 -1.56
CA THR A 54 22.71 3.30 -1.90
C THR A 54 22.02 2.36 -2.88
N PHE A 55 22.45 2.34 -4.14
CA PHE A 55 21.89 1.44 -5.17
C PHE A 55 22.52 0.04 -5.11
N SER A 56 22.82 -0.48 -3.91
CA SER A 56 23.47 -1.78 -3.76
C SER A 56 22.42 -2.90 -3.63
N LEU A 57 22.34 -3.74 -4.66
CA LEU A 57 21.51 -4.96 -4.61
C LEU A 57 22.26 -6.05 -3.86
N ARG A 58 21.89 -6.28 -2.61
CA ARG A 58 22.40 -7.41 -1.81
C ARG A 58 21.55 -8.65 -2.06
N ILE A 59 22.18 -9.74 -2.50
CA ILE A 59 21.50 -11.01 -2.84
C ILE A 59 20.69 -11.54 -1.65
N ASN A 60 21.20 -11.42 -0.42
CA ASN A 60 20.50 -11.84 0.80
C ASN A 60 19.19 -11.10 1.06
N THR A 61 19.05 -9.86 0.60
CA THR A 61 17.83 -9.06 0.75
C THR A 61 16.88 -9.15 -0.45
N LEU A 62 17.35 -9.71 -1.58
CA LEU A 62 16.53 -9.84 -2.79
C LEU A 62 15.23 -10.63 -2.55
N PRO A 63 15.23 -11.80 -1.87
CA PRO A 63 14.00 -12.54 -1.63
C PRO A 63 12.96 -11.72 -0.87
N THR A 64 13.39 -10.94 0.12
CA THR A 64 12.52 -10.10 0.92
C THR A 64 11.91 -8.97 0.09
N ILE A 65 12.73 -8.29 -0.75
CA ILE A 65 12.26 -7.21 -1.63
C ILE A 65 11.27 -7.76 -2.66
N ILE A 66 11.59 -8.91 -3.28
CA ILE A 66 10.70 -9.56 -4.26
C ILE A 66 9.39 -9.97 -3.59
N GLY A 67 9.44 -10.60 -2.41
CA GLY A 67 8.27 -11.01 -1.64
C GLY A 67 7.35 -9.84 -1.30
N MET A 68 7.92 -8.72 -0.84
CA MET A 68 7.17 -7.50 -0.54
C MET A 68 6.46 -6.94 -1.78
N VAL A 69 7.16 -6.86 -2.92
CA VAL A 69 6.58 -6.35 -4.16
C VAL A 69 5.48 -7.26 -4.67
N VAL A 70 5.71 -8.58 -4.73
CA VAL A 70 4.71 -9.57 -5.18
C VAL A 70 3.47 -9.56 -4.29
N PHE A 71 3.65 -9.54 -2.97
CA PHE A 71 2.53 -9.44 -2.03
C PHE A 71 1.70 -8.17 -2.25
N GLY A 72 2.37 -7.05 -2.55
CA GLY A 72 1.71 -5.79 -2.89
C GLY A 72 0.84 -5.83 -4.16
N TYR A 73 0.98 -6.85 -5.01
CA TYR A 73 0.21 -7.05 -6.25
C TYR A 73 -0.56 -8.38 -6.29
N THR A 74 -0.86 -8.98 -5.13
CA THR A 74 -1.64 -10.23 -4.99
C THR A 74 -3.12 -10.14 -5.44
N SER A 75 -3.50 -9.14 -6.25
CA SER A 75 -4.88 -8.96 -6.73
C SER A 75 -5.37 -10.04 -7.70
N HIS A 76 -4.47 -10.88 -8.23
CA HIS A 76 -4.78 -11.87 -9.27
C HIS A 76 -5.89 -12.86 -8.90
N ILE A 77 -6.03 -13.22 -7.61
CA ILE A 77 -7.08 -14.13 -7.12
C ILE A 77 -8.49 -13.53 -7.23
N PHE A 78 -8.60 -12.20 -7.24
CA PHE A 78 -9.87 -11.49 -7.27
C PHE A 78 -10.28 -11.05 -8.68
N LEU A 79 -9.37 -11.13 -9.66
CA LEU A 79 -9.60 -10.65 -11.03
C LEU A 79 -10.83 -11.29 -11.69
N PRO A 80 -11.05 -12.62 -11.66
CA PRO A 80 -12.22 -13.22 -12.32
C PRO A 80 -13.54 -12.80 -11.67
N ASN A 81 -13.54 -12.65 -10.35
CA ASN A 81 -14.72 -12.21 -9.62
C ASN A 81 -15.03 -10.73 -9.89
N LEU A 82 -14.00 -9.88 -9.96
CA LEU A 82 -14.15 -8.48 -10.34
C LEU A 82 -14.69 -8.32 -11.75
N GLU A 83 -14.12 -9.02 -12.73
CA GLU A 83 -14.57 -8.98 -14.14
C GLU A 83 -16.04 -9.41 -14.28
N GLY A 84 -16.43 -10.50 -13.60
CA GLY A 84 -17.79 -11.02 -13.64
C GLY A 84 -18.85 -10.14 -12.97
N ASN A 85 -18.43 -9.26 -12.04
CA ASN A 85 -19.33 -8.35 -11.32
C ASN A 85 -19.30 -6.91 -11.86
N MET A 86 -18.50 -6.61 -12.89
CA MET A 86 -18.49 -5.29 -13.52
C MET A 86 -19.72 -5.08 -14.38
N SER A 87 -20.30 -3.88 -14.31
CA SER A 87 -21.43 -3.49 -15.19
C SER A 87 -21.05 -3.50 -16.68
N ASN A 88 -19.77 -3.28 -17.01
CA ASN A 88 -19.23 -3.39 -18.37
C ASN A 88 -17.89 -4.14 -18.37
N PRO A 89 -17.88 -5.47 -18.56
CA PRO A 89 -16.65 -6.27 -18.56
C PRO A 89 -15.64 -5.88 -19.65
N ALA A 90 -16.08 -5.27 -20.76
CA ALA A 90 -15.19 -4.86 -21.86
C ALA A 90 -14.16 -3.80 -21.43
N GLU A 91 -14.44 -3.04 -20.37
CA GLU A 91 -13.54 -2.01 -19.83
C GLU A 91 -12.54 -2.55 -18.79
N PHE A 92 -12.66 -3.82 -18.38
CA PHE A 92 -11.86 -4.42 -17.32
C PHE A 92 -10.35 -4.30 -17.58
N GLY A 93 -9.93 -4.61 -18.80
CA GLY A 93 -8.51 -4.52 -19.19
C GLY A 93 -7.94 -3.11 -19.11
N TRP A 94 -8.74 -2.09 -19.42
CA TRP A 94 -8.33 -0.69 -19.32
C TRP A 94 -8.29 -0.22 -17.86
N MET A 95 -9.33 -0.53 -17.09
CA MET A 95 -9.42 -0.26 -15.65
C MET A 95 -8.21 -0.84 -14.90
N LEU A 96 -7.87 -2.11 -15.17
CA LEU A 96 -6.73 -2.77 -14.52
C LEU A 96 -5.39 -2.10 -14.81
N LYS A 97 -5.14 -1.79 -16.09
CA LYS A 97 -3.88 -1.15 -16.52
C LYS A 97 -3.67 0.17 -15.78
N TRP A 98 -4.66 1.05 -15.79
CA TRP A 98 -4.56 2.34 -15.11
C TRP A 98 -4.45 2.20 -13.60
N SER A 99 -5.20 1.28 -13.00
CA SER A 99 -5.13 1.04 -11.56
C SER A 99 -3.75 0.55 -11.14
N HIS A 100 -3.13 -0.37 -11.89
CA HIS A 100 -1.79 -0.87 -11.61
C HIS A 100 -0.72 0.20 -11.84
N VAL A 101 -0.80 0.97 -12.92
CA VAL A 101 0.13 2.07 -13.19
C VAL A 101 0.05 3.13 -12.09
N ALA A 102 -1.16 3.54 -11.70
CA ALA A 102 -1.35 4.50 -10.61
C ALA A 102 -0.80 3.96 -9.29
N ALA A 103 -1.07 2.69 -8.96
CA ALA A 103 -0.54 2.05 -7.75
C ALA A 103 1.00 1.96 -7.76
N ALA A 104 1.60 1.65 -8.90
CA ALA A 104 3.05 1.58 -9.05
C ALA A 104 3.70 2.94 -8.82
N ILE A 105 3.19 3.99 -9.48
CA ILE A 105 3.69 5.35 -9.32
C ILE A 105 3.55 5.78 -7.86
N PHE A 106 2.38 5.56 -7.26
CA PHE A 106 2.13 5.92 -5.87
C PHE A 106 3.09 5.23 -4.91
N LYS A 107 3.30 3.91 -5.05
CA LYS A 107 4.23 3.14 -4.20
C LYS A 107 5.66 3.63 -4.34
N VAL A 108 6.12 3.92 -5.56
CA VAL A 108 7.48 4.40 -5.83
C VAL A 108 7.69 5.79 -5.22
N VAL A 109 6.76 6.72 -5.46
CA VAL A 109 6.85 8.08 -4.91
C VAL A 109 6.79 8.05 -3.39
N PHE A 110 5.85 7.31 -2.81
CA PHE A 110 5.71 7.20 -1.36
C PHE A 110 6.95 6.59 -0.70
N GLY A 111 7.48 5.50 -1.26
CA GLY A 111 8.71 4.88 -0.77
C GLY A 111 9.93 5.79 -0.91
N MET A 112 10.04 6.54 -2.01
CA MET A 112 11.13 7.50 -2.22
C MET A 112 11.07 8.64 -1.22
N LEU A 113 9.89 9.24 -0.99
CA LEU A 113 9.71 10.33 -0.02
C LEU A 113 10.01 9.86 1.41
N GLY A 114 9.53 8.67 1.78
CA GLY A 114 9.80 8.09 3.09
C GLY A 114 11.29 7.81 3.30
N PHE A 115 11.95 7.18 2.33
CA PHE A 115 13.39 6.91 2.41
C PHE A 115 14.23 8.19 2.44
N LEU A 116 13.88 9.21 1.66
CA LEU A 116 14.58 10.50 1.67
C LEU A 116 14.47 11.21 3.02
N THR A 117 13.31 11.07 3.69
CA THR A 117 13.03 11.74 4.97
C THR A 117 13.68 11.00 6.15
N PHE A 118 13.60 9.67 6.21
CA PHE A 118 14.09 8.89 7.37
C PHE A 118 15.46 8.24 7.14
N GLY A 119 15.92 8.13 5.90
CA GLY A 119 17.22 7.54 5.55
C GLY A 119 17.41 6.13 6.12
N GLU A 120 18.55 5.89 6.77
CA GLU A 120 18.87 4.60 7.39
C GLU A 120 18.01 4.24 8.61
N LEU A 121 17.23 5.19 9.15
CA LEU A 121 16.32 4.93 10.27
C LEU A 121 14.96 4.39 9.83
N THR A 122 14.72 4.29 8.51
CA THR A 122 13.47 3.76 7.94
C THR A 122 13.20 2.34 8.45
N GLN A 123 12.15 2.20 9.26
CA GLN A 123 11.66 0.92 9.75
C GLN A 123 10.86 0.18 8.67
N GLN A 124 10.49 -1.08 8.94
CA GLN A 124 9.65 -1.89 8.05
C GLN A 124 8.35 -1.19 7.65
N GLU A 125 7.76 -0.46 8.60
CA GLU A 125 6.63 0.44 8.37
C GLU A 125 7.09 1.89 8.52
N ILE A 126 6.85 2.72 7.49
CA ILE A 126 7.32 4.11 7.48
C ILE A 126 6.68 4.92 8.60
N SER A 127 5.42 4.63 8.95
CA SER A 127 4.75 5.22 10.11
C SER A 127 5.52 5.02 11.42
N ASN A 128 6.25 3.90 11.52
CA ASN A 128 7.04 3.58 12.71
C ASN A 128 8.36 4.33 12.81
N SER A 129 8.69 5.07 11.76
CA SER A 129 9.87 5.93 11.73
C SER A 129 9.56 7.33 12.27
N LEU A 130 8.29 7.67 12.53
CA LEU A 130 7.90 8.96 13.09
C LEU A 130 8.43 9.16 14.53
N PRO A 131 8.93 10.36 14.87
CA PRO A 131 9.37 10.67 16.22
C PRO A 131 8.17 10.65 17.18
N ASN A 132 8.31 9.91 18.29
CA ASN A 132 7.32 9.62 19.36
C ASN A 132 6.68 8.22 19.38
N GLN A 133 7.23 7.23 18.70
CA GLN A 133 6.84 5.84 18.94
C GLN A 133 7.60 5.23 20.14
N SER A 134 7.37 5.77 21.34
CA SER A 134 7.71 5.10 22.60
C SER A 134 6.51 4.29 23.08
N PHE A 135 6.42 3.02 22.67
CA PHE A 135 5.60 2.00 23.32
C PHE A 135 6.30 0.65 23.27
#